data_AF-A0A0A9F781-F1
#
_entry.id   AF-A0A0A9F781-F1
#
_cell.length_a   1.000
_cell.length_b   1.000
_cell.length_c   1.000
_cell.angle_alpha   90.00
_cell.angle_beta   90.00
_cell.angle_gamma   90.00
#
_symmetry.space_group_name_H-M   'P 1'
#
loop_
_entity.id
_entity.type
_entity.pdbx_description
1 polymer ?
#
loop_
_entity_poly.entity_id
_entity_poly.type
_entity_poly.pdbx_seq_one_letter_code
_entity_poly.pdbx_strand_id
1 'polypeptide(L)'
;MPTWSQCAYGCCYWKMDQMNKLVKPDMNRMEFSAIALPPDHDRRSIATVEEGEGRRGMFSVTYEGTSVFYYTIMTKEWRMESMIPLPFQYDCYIQGASEGYILLVGIRKDQNLHATCFSLGIKTSKIEEVLRVRYP
;
A
#
# COMPACT_ATOMS: atom_id res chain seq x y z
N MET A 1 14.68 0.41 -3.71
CA MET A 1 14.03 1.62 -3.14
C MET A 1 13.86 1.36 -1.65
N PRO A 2 14.09 2.32 -0.73
CA PRO A 2 13.99 2.04 0.70
C PRO A 2 12.55 1.62 1.05
N THR A 3 12.41 0.52 1.80
CA THR A 3 11.13 0.01 2.27
C THR A 3 10.71 0.80 3.50
N TRP A 4 9.93 1.86 3.30
CA TRP A 4 9.38 2.60 4.44
C TRP A 4 8.47 1.70 5.26
N SER A 5 8.68 1.70 6.57
CA SER A 5 7.82 1.00 7.53
C SER A 5 6.41 1.58 7.47
N GLN A 6 5.41 0.70 7.43
CA GLN A 6 4.01 1.09 7.55
C GLN A 6 3.55 0.76 8.95
N CYS A 7 3.09 1.76 9.69
CA CYS A 7 2.56 1.53 11.02
C CYS A 7 1.04 1.68 10.99
N ALA A 8 0.34 0.61 11.38
CA ALA A 8 -1.10 0.56 11.53
C ALA A 8 -1.42 0.07 12.95
N TYR A 9 -2.24 0.82 13.68
CA TYR A 9 -2.78 0.47 15.00
C TYR A 9 -1.72 -0.07 16.00
N GLY A 10 -0.58 0.62 16.13
CA GLY A 10 0.49 0.25 17.06
C GLY A 10 1.39 -0.91 16.62
N CYS A 11 1.16 -1.48 15.43
CA CYS A 11 2.05 -2.45 14.80
C CYS A 11 2.74 -1.84 13.60
N CYS A 12 4.06 -2.00 13.50
CA CYS A 12 4.80 -1.62 12.31
C CYS A 12 5.07 -2.85 11.43
N TYR A 13 4.97 -2.67 10.12
CA TYR A 13 5.17 -3.69 9.12
C TYR A 13 6.26 -3.21 8.16
N TRP A 14 7.20 -4.10 7.88
CA TRP A 14 8.21 -3.88 6.86
C TRP A 14 7.94 -4.82 5.70
N LYS A 15 7.67 -4.24 4.53
CA LYS A 15 7.73 -5.01 3.30
C LYS A 15 9.19 -5.34 3.03
N MET A 16 9.48 -6.62 2.78
CA MET A 16 10.79 -7.04 2.32
C MET A 16 10.82 -6.92 0.80
N ASP A 17 11.71 -6.08 0.28
CA ASP A 17 11.87 -5.89 -1.16
C ASP A 17 12.24 -7.21 -1.83
N GLN A 18 11.68 -7.45 -3.03
CA GLN A 18 11.88 -8.69 -3.80
C GLN A 18 11.45 -9.97 -3.07
N MET A 19 10.65 -9.85 -2.02
CA MET A 19 10.07 -10.99 -1.31
C MET A 19 8.57 -10.82 -1.17
N ASN A 20 7.83 -11.93 -1.35
CA ASN A 20 6.41 -12.00 -1.04
C ASN A 20 6.18 -12.12 0.49
N LYS A 21 6.81 -11.25 1.29
CA LYS A 21 6.75 -11.30 2.76
C LYS A 21 6.69 -9.90 3.38
N LEU A 22 5.88 -9.80 4.43
CA LEU A 22 5.89 -8.71 5.40
C LEU A 22 6.54 -9.20 6.69
N VAL A 23 7.40 -8.37 7.29
CA VAL A 23 7.97 -8.61 8.61
C VAL A 23 7.25 -7.72 9.62
N LYS A 24 6.82 -8.31 10.72
CA LYS A 24 6.19 -7.63 11.85
C LYS A 24 7.00 -7.89 13.12
N PRO A 25 7.33 -6.87 13.91
CA PRO A 25 7.90 -7.05 15.24
C PRO A 25 6.77 -7.43 16.22
N ASP A 26 6.98 -8.49 16.98
CA ASP A 26 6.21 -8.81 18.17
C ASP A 26 6.87 -8.12 19.36
N MET A 27 6.27 -7.00 19.79
CA MET A 27 6.80 -6.20 20.90
C MET A 27 6.72 -6.89 22.26
N ASN A 28 5.85 -7.90 22.41
CA ASN A 28 5.72 -8.65 23.67
C ASN A 28 6.81 -9.72 23.78
N ARG A 29 7.16 -10.37 22.66
CA ARG A 29 8.18 -11.42 22.61
C ARG A 29 9.58 -10.90 22.26
N MET A 30 9.67 -9.66 21.78
CA MET A 30 10.88 -9.10 21.16
C MET A 30 11.38 -9.93 19.96
N GLU A 31 10.45 -10.50 19.18
CA GLU A 31 10.76 -11.37 18.05
C GLU A 31 10.21 -10.80 16.74
N PHE A 32 10.77 -11.22 15.60
CA PHE A 32 10.22 -10.91 14.28
C PHE A 32 9.36 -12.07 13.79
N SER A 33 8.18 -11.73 13.26
CA SER A 33 7.29 -12.66 12.57
C SER A 33 7.19 -12.31 11.10
N ALA A 34 7.07 -13.32 10.24
CA ALA A 34 6.90 -13.14 8.81
C ALA A 34 5.47 -13.52 8.38
N ILE A 35 4.85 -12.67 7.58
CA ILE A 35 3.53 -12.88 6.98
C ILE A 35 3.74 -13.05 5.49
N ALA A 36 3.27 -14.16 4.92
CA ALA A 36 3.32 -14.38 3.49
C ALA A 36 2.33 -13.47 2.76
N LEU A 37 2.77 -12.90 1.65
CA LEU A 37 1.96 -12.14 0.70
C LEU A 37 1.46 -13.07 -0.42
N PRO A 38 0.41 -12.67 -1.17
CA PRO A 38 0.05 -13.39 -2.38
C PRO A 38 1.24 -13.41 -3.37
N PRO A 39 1.23 -14.33 -4.36
CA PRO A 39 2.20 -14.33 -5.45
C PRO A 39 2.28 -12.96 -6.15
N ASP A 40 3.42 -12.68 -6.78
CA ASP A 40 3.69 -11.46 -7.55
C ASP A 40 3.62 -10.14 -6.77
N HIS A 41 3.76 -10.18 -5.44
CA HIS A 41 3.80 -9.00 -4.57
C HIS A 41 5.22 -8.60 -4.17
N ASP A 42 6.25 -9.24 -4.72
CA ASP A 42 7.66 -9.01 -4.44
C ASP A 42 8.12 -7.61 -4.90
N ARG A 43 7.56 -7.12 -6.01
CA ARG A 43 7.87 -5.78 -6.58
C ARG A 43 6.74 -4.77 -6.45
N ARG A 44 5.61 -5.13 -5.84
CA ARG A 44 4.46 -4.23 -5.69
C ARG A 44 4.62 -3.31 -4.49
N SER A 45 4.25 -2.03 -4.60
CA SER A 45 4.05 -1.25 -3.38
C SER A 45 2.73 -1.69 -2.73
N ILE A 46 2.70 -1.79 -1.41
CA ILE A 46 1.51 -2.25 -0.66
C ILE A 46 1.19 -1.27 0.46
N ALA A 47 -0.01 -1.31 1.01
CA ALA A 47 -0.40 -0.68 2.28
C ALA A 47 -1.21 -1.70 3.06
N THR A 48 -0.81 -2.00 4.30
CA THR A 48 -1.65 -2.81 5.20
C THR A 48 -2.65 -1.92 5.94
N VAL A 49 -3.88 -2.41 6.10
CA VAL A 49 -4.94 -1.77 6.87
C VAL A 49 -5.59 -2.82 7.76
N GLU A 50 -6.06 -2.45 8.94
CA GLU A 50 -6.91 -3.34 9.73
C GLU A 50 -8.37 -3.12 9.34
N GLU A 51 -9.08 -4.22 9.09
CA GLU A 51 -10.53 -4.21 9.11
C GLU A 51 -11.00 -4.63 10.50
N GLY A 52 -12.24 -4.28 10.87
CA GLY A 52 -12.83 -4.78 12.10
C GLY A 52 -12.87 -6.31 12.14
N GLU A 53 -13.16 -6.87 13.32
CA GLU A 53 -13.47 -8.31 13.48
C GLU A 53 -12.29 -9.26 13.20
N GLY A 54 -11.05 -8.77 13.29
CA GLY A 54 -9.84 -9.59 13.10
C GLY A 54 -9.46 -9.82 11.64
N ARG A 55 -10.16 -9.18 10.70
CA ARG A 55 -9.83 -9.18 9.28
C ARG A 55 -8.74 -8.16 9.00
N ARG A 56 -7.77 -8.51 8.14
CA ARG A 56 -6.73 -7.56 7.70
C ARG A 56 -6.88 -7.29 6.22
N GLY A 57 -6.73 -6.04 5.84
CA GLY A 57 -6.73 -5.59 4.46
C GLY A 57 -5.31 -5.27 3.98
N MET A 58 -5.11 -5.38 2.67
CA MET A 58 -3.92 -4.93 1.98
C MET A 58 -4.33 -4.27 0.68
N PHE A 59 -3.90 -3.03 0.48
CA PHE A 59 -3.90 -2.39 -0.81
C PHE A 59 -2.57 -2.66 -1.49
N SER A 60 -2.59 -2.91 -2.79
CA SER A 60 -1.39 -3.21 -3.57
C SER A 60 -1.43 -2.49 -4.90
N VAL A 61 -0.29 -1.97 -5.34
CA VAL A 61 -0.11 -1.34 -6.64
C VAL A 61 1.17 -1.86 -7.29
N THR A 62 1.08 -2.24 -8.56
CA THR A 62 2.25 -2.62 -9.36
C THR A 62 2.92 -1.34 -9.87
N TYR A 63 4.25 -1.36 -10.02
CA TYR A 63 4.95 -0.30 -10.74
C TYR A 63 4.38 -0.21 -12.18
N GLU A 64 3.99 0.99 -12.64
CA GLU A 64 3.24 1.21 -13.90
C GLU A 64 1.81 0.63 -13.93
N GLY A 65 1.28 0.22 -12.77
CA GLY A 65 -0.07 -0.28 -12.63
C GLY A 65 -1.12 0.79 -12.91
N THR A 66 -2.24 0.38 -13.52
CA THR A 66 -3.40 1.25 -13.79
C THR A 66 -4.44 1.20 -12.67
N SER A 67 -4.22 0.42 -11.61
CA SER A 67 -5.17 0.23 -10.53
C SER A 67 -4.50 -0.14 -9.21
N VAL A 68 -5.15 0.22 -8.11
CA VAL A 68 -4.88 -0.30 -6.78
C VAL A 68 -5.79 -1.50 -6.54
N PHE A 69 -5.20 -2.62 -6.13
CA PHE A 69 -5.90 -3.85 -5.80
C PHE A 69 -6.10 -3.92 -4.30
N TYR A 70 -7.31 -4.23 -3.87
CA TYR A 70 -7.64 -4.45 -2.47
C TYR A 70 -7.78 -5.94 -2.18
N TYR A 71 -7.04 -6.40 -1.18
CA TYR A 71 -7.02 -7.78 -0.71
C TYR A 71 -7.44 -7.84 0.76
N THR A 72 -8.07 -8.94 1.15
CA THR A 72 -8.35 -9.23 2.56
C THR A 72 -7.83 -10.60 2.97
N ILE A 73 -7.49 -10.75 4.24
CA ILE A 73 -7.12 -12.02 4.87
C ILE A 73 -7.95 -12.19 6.16
N MET A 74 -8.65 -13.32 6.26
CA MET A 74 -9.41 -13.69 7.46
C MET A 74 -8.74 -14.83 8.26
N THR A 75 -8.08 -15.78 7.59
CA THR A 75 -7.45 -16.93 8.27
C THR A 75 -6.01 -17.13 7.82
N LYS A 76 -5.78 -17.55 6.59
CA LYS A 76 -4.44 -17.85 6.05
C LYS A 76 -4.23 -17.44 4.60
N GLU A 77 -5.31 -17.14 3.89
CA GLU A 77 -5.27 -16.87 2.46
C GLU A 77 -5.78 -15.46 2.16
N TRP A 78 -5.02 -14.78 1.31
CA TRP A 78 -5.40 -13.48 0.76
C TRP A 78 -6.40 -13.66 -0.38
N ARG A 79 -7.46 -12.85 -0.37
CA ARG A 79 -8.46 -12.79 -1.44
C ARG A 79 -8.55 -11.39 -1.99
N MET A 80 -8.54 -11.24 -3.31
CA MET A 80 -8.76 -9.96 -3.97
C MET A 80 -10.25 -9.63 -3.94
N GLU A 81 -10.60 -8.50 -3.37
CA GLU A 81 -12.00 -8.06 -3.19
C GLU A 81 -12.39 -7.03 -4.26
N SER A 82 -11.48 -6.10 -4.59
CA SER A 82 -11.79 -5.03 -5.54
C SER A 82 -10.57 -4.46 -6.24
N MET A 83 -10.82 -3.78 -7.36
CA MET A 83 -9.85 -3.03 -8.13
C MET A 83 -10.32 -1.57 -8.22
N ILE A 84 -9.43 -0.65 -7.89
CA ILE A 84 -9.70 0.79 -7.86
C ILE A 84 -8.85 1.45 -8.94
N PRO A 85 -9.45 2.05 -9.98
CA PRO A 85 -8.70 2.63 -11.09
C PRO A 85 -7.86 3.81 -10.61
N LEU A 86 -6.61 3.86 -11.06
CA LEU A 86 -5.71 4.99 -10.84
C LEU A 86 -5.92 6.08 -11.90
N PRO A 87 -5.60 7.34 -11.59
CA PRO A 87 -5.54 8.40 -12.59
C PRO A 87 -4.60 8.04 -13.75
N PHE A 88 -5.14 7.94 -14.97
CA PHE A 88 -4.46 7.37 -16.15
C PHE A 88 -3.09 8.00 -16.48
N GLN A 89 -2.95 9.31 -16.23
CA GLN A 89 -1.78 10.10 -16.57
C GLN A 89 -0.59 9.94 -15.59
N TYR A 90 -0.76 9.14 -14.53
CA TYR A 90 0.25 8.94 -13.50
C TYR A 90 0.65 7.46 -13.36
N ASP A 91 1.92 7.22 -13.09
CA ASP A 91 2.40 5.98 -12.49
C ASP A 91 2.46 6.16 -10.98
N CYS A 92 1.59 5.44 -10.27
CA CYS A 92 1.43 5.62 -8.83
C CYS A 92 2.10 4.51 -8.02
N TYR A 93 2.62 4.88 -6.87
CA TYR A 93 3.05 3.95 -5.82
C TYR A 93 2.50 4.38 -4.47
N ILE A 94 2.34 3.40 -3.56
CA ILE A 94 1.91 3.67 -2.18
C ILE A 94 3.11 4.19 -1.39
N GLN A 95 2.92 5.35 -0.76
CA GLN A 95 3.90 6.00 0.12
C GLN A 95 3.69 5.59 1.58
N GLY A 96 2.43 5.39 1.98
CA GLY A 96 2.07 5.02 3.35
C GLY A 96 0.56 4.94 3.56
N ALA A 97 0.18 4.53 4.76
CA ALA A 97 -1.21 4.47 5.20
C ALA A 97 -1.36 5.13 6.57
N SER A 98 -2.53 5.71 6.81
CA SER A 98 -2.95 6.29 8.09
C SER A 98 -4.42 5.94 8.34
N GLU A 99 -4.97 6.37 9.48
CA GLU A 99 -6.36 6.10 9.80
C GLU A 99 -7.30 6.68 8.73
N GLY A 100 -8.01 5.80 8.03
CA GLY A 100 -9.00 6.16 7.00
C GLY A 100 -8.46 6.40 5.59
N TYR A 101 -7.15 6.62 5.41
CA TYR A 101 -6.57 7.02 4.12
C TYR A 101 -5.22 6.37 3.81
N ILE A 102 -4.99 6.12 2.53
CA ILE A 102 -3.71 5.70 1.96
C ILE A 102 -3.14 6.84 1.14
N LEU A 103 -1.87 7.15 1.35
CA LEU A 103 -1.14 8.15 0.59
C LEU A 103 -0.50 7.49 -0.63
N LEU A 104 -0.86 7.99 -1.81
CA LEU A 104 -0.27 7.61 -3.09
C LEU A 104 0.57 8.76 -3.62
N VAL A 105 1.70 8.44 -4.23
CA VAL A 105 2.47 9.40 -5.02
C VAL A 105 2.42 8.95 -6.47
N GLY A 106 1.94 9.83 -7.34
CA GLY A 106 1.91 9.63 -8.79
C GLY A 106 2.96 10.46 -9.49
N ILE A 107 3.76 9.83 -10.35
CA ILE A 107 4.69 10.50 -11.27
C ILE A 107 3.99 10.61 -12.63
N ARG A 108 3.95 11.81 -13.21
CA ARG A 108 3.34 12.01 -14.53
C ARG A 108 4.12 11.23 -15.60
N LYS A 109 3.41 10.44 -16.41
CA LYS A 109 3.99 9.65 -17.50
C LYS A 109 4.67 10.49 -18.59
N ASP A 110 4.15 11.69 -18.84
CA ASP A 110 4.66 12.60 -19.85
C ASP A 110 5.74 13.56 -19.33
N GLN A 111 5.87 13.67 -17.99
CA GLN A 111 6.78 14.61 -17.34
C GLN A 111 7.35 13.98 -16.07
N ASN A 112 8.53 13.35 -16.18
CA ASN A 112 9.23 12.68 -15.09
C ASN A 112 9.57 13.57 -13.87
N LEU A 113 9.33 14.89 -13.95
CA LEU A 113 9.64 15.87 -12.91
C LEU A 113 8.40 16.44 -12.20
N HIS A 114 7.20 15.90 -12.45
CA HIS A 114 5.99 16.32 -11.71
C HIS A 114 5.42 15.15 -10.92
N ALA A 115 5.59 15.23 -9.60
CA ALA A 115 4.94 14.32 -8.66
C ALA A 115 3.64 14.95 -8.14
N THR A 116 2.61 14.15 -7.96
CA THR A 116 1.33 14.56 -7.37
C THR A 116 0.98 13.58 -6.27
N CYS A 117 0.57 14.08 -5.11
CA CYS A 117 0.09 13.22 -4.03
C CYS A 117 -1.41 13.08 -4.11
N PHE A 118 -1.88 11.85 -3.93
CA PHE A 118 -3.29 11.52 -3.86
C PHE A 118 -3.61 10.85 -2.53
N SER A 119 -4.82 11.06 -2.04
CA SER A 119 -5.39 10.28 -0.96
C SER A 119 -6.36 9.26 -1.52
N LEU A 120 -6.22 8.00 -1.10
CA LEU A 120 -7.20 6.95 -1.32
C LEU A 120 -7.95 6.68 -0.01
N GLY A 121 -9.26 6.96 0.02
CA GLY A 121 -10.10 6.67 1.18
C GLY A 121 -10.34 5.17 1.33
N ILE A 122 -9.97 4.59 2.47
CA ILE A 122 -10.04 3.13 2.71
C ILE A 122 -11.48 2.62 2.63
N LYS A 123 -12.44 3.36 3.22
CA LYS A 123 -13.86 2.96 3.22
C LYS A 123 -14.61 3.35 1.95
N THR A 124 -14.20 4.46 1.32
CA THR A 124 -14.91 5.03 0.18
C THR A 124 -14.38 4.51 -1.15
N SER A 125 -13.16 3.96 -1.17
CA SER A 125 -12.42 3.60 -2.38
C SER A 125 -12.30 4.75 -3.39
N LYS A 126 -12.36 5.99 -2.89
CA LYS A 126 -12.25 7.22 -3.71
C LYS A 126 -10.83 7.75 -3.67
N ILE A 127 -10.36 8.19 -4.83
CA ILE A 127 -9.06 8.85 -5.00
C ILE A 127 -9.28 10.34 -5.18
N GLU A 128 -8.56 11.14 -4.43
CA GLU A 128 -8.60 12.61 -4.48
C GLU A 128 -7.17 13.18 -4.59
N GLU A 129 -6.99 14.19 -5.43
CA GLU A 129 -5.73 14.93 -5.52
C GLU A 129 -5.56 15.81 -4.28
N VAL A 130 -4.43 15.68 -3.58
CA VAL A 130 -4.15 16.44 -2.36
C VAL A 130 -3.23 17.62 -2.64
N LEU A 131 -2.13 17.36 -3.35
CA LEU A 131 -1.13 18.39 -3.65
C LEU A 131 -0.29 18.04 -4.88
N ARG A 132 0.14 19.08 -5.61
CA ARG A 132 1.14 18.95 -6.68
C ARG A 132 2.52 19.34 -6.16
N VAL A 133 3.45 18.41 -6.20
CA VAL A 133 4.86 18.67 -5.91
C VAL A 133 5.51 19.19 -7.18
N ARG A 134 6.04 20.41 -7.13
CA ARG A 134 6.94 20.93 -8.17
C ARG A 134 8.35 20.81 -7.59
N TYR A 135 9.21 20.06 -8.26
CA TYR A 135 10.63 20.19 -7.97
C TYR A 135 11.10 21.56 -8.48
N PRO A 136 11.91 22.29 -7.68
CA PRO A 136 12.42 23.61 -8.06
C PRO A 136 13.31 23.56 -9.31
#